data_AF-D1B5D5-F1
#
_entry.id   AF-D1B5D5-F1
#
_cell.length_a   1.000
_cell.length_b   1.000
_cell.length_c   1.000
_cell.angle_alpha   90.00
_cell.angle_beta   90.00
_cell.angle_gamma   90.00
#
_symmetry.space_group_name_H-M   'P 1'
#
loop_
_entity.id
_entity.type
_entity.pdbx_description
1 polymer ?
#
loop_
_entity_poly.entity_id
_entity_poly.type
_entity_poly.pdbx_seq_one_letter_code
_entity_poly.pdbx_strand_id
1 'polypeptide(L)'
;MVFGQDRVRRHVLSSPGDWVVLLSQDCPERLAAKMSALGCVTHRLAGVSGADLGLALGSRAVNVVAFPASDPMGRSIWGLLKGESDGLEQDKGI
;
A
#
# COMPACT_ATOMS: atom_id res chain seq x y z
N MET A 1 -0.70 -1.96 -11.54
CA MET A 1 0.16 -1.33 -10.52
C MET A 1 0.49 0.10 -10.93
N VAL A 2 0.48 1.05 -9.99
CA VAL A 2 0.83 2.46 -10.20
C VAL A 2 1.71 2.93 -9.04
N PHE A 3 2.75 3.73 -9.28
CA PHE A 3 3.65 4.19 -8.22
C PHE A 3 4.01 5.67 -8.30
N GLY A 4 4.29 6.26 -7.13
CA GLY A 4 4.51 7.69 -6.93
C GLY A 4 3.21 8.45 -6.66
N GLN A 5 3.26 9.37 -5.70
CA GLN A 5 2.11 10.08 -5.12
C GLN A 5 1.11 10.60 -6.17
N ASP A 6 1.55 11.42 -7.13
CA ASP A 6 0.64 12.10 -8.05
C ASP A 6 -0.02 11.13 -9.04
N ARG A 7 0.73 10.12 -9.49
CA ARG A 7 0.21 9.08 -10.38
C ARG A 7 -0.79 8.19 -9.67
N VAL A 8 -0.48 7.77 -8.44
CA VAL A 8 -1.38 6.98 -7.60
C VAL A 8 -2.67 7.75 -7.34
N ARG A 9 -2.58 9.00 -6.86
CA ARG A 9 -3.75 9.84 -6.59
C ARG A 9 -4.64 10.00 -7.82
N ARG A 10 -4.04 10.26 -8.99
CA ARG A 10 -4.80 10.40 -10.25
C ARG A 10 -5.56 9.12 -10.58
N HIS A 11 -4.92 7.97 -10.51
CA HIS A 11 -5.53 6.69 -10.88
C HIS A 11 -6.63 6.27 -9.90
N VAL A 12 -6.38 6.39 -8.59
CA VAL A 12 -7.39 6.07 -7.57
C VAL A 12 -8.65 6.93 -7.77
N LEU A 13 -8.49 8.22 -8.08
CA LEU A 13 -9.62 9.11 -8.32
C LEU A 13 -10.33 8.86 -9.66
N SER A 14 -9.62 8.39 -10.69
CA SER A 14 -10.19 8.17 -12.02
C SER A 14 -10.76 6.77 -12.24
N SER A 15 -10.53 5.84 -11.31
CA SER A 15 -10.86 4.43 -11.49
C SER A 15 -11.62 3.91 -10.27
N PRO A 16 -12.96 3.76 -10.38
CA PRO A 16 -13.76 3.26 -9.27
C PRO A 16 -13.35 1.83 -8.89
N GLY A 17 -13.29 1.56 -7.59
CA GLY A 17 -12.93 0.27 -7.02
C GLY A 17 -12.01 0.39 -5.81
N ASP A 18 -11.75 -0.74 -5.17
CA ASP A 18 -10.87 -0.81 -4.01
C ASP A 18 -9.40 -0.84 -4.45
N TRP A 19 -8.55 -0.17 -3.68
CA TRP A 19 -7.11 -0.09 -3.93
C TRP A 19 -6.32 -0.46 -2.67
N VAL A 20 -5.31 -1.32 -2.85
CA VAL A 20 -4.26 -1.52 -1.86
C VAL A 20 -3.13 -0.56 -2.14
N VAL A 21 -2.62 0.08 -1.10
CA VAL A 21 -1.47 0.97 -1.17
C VAL A 21 -0.40 0.50 -0.21
N LEU A 22 0.78 0.18 -0.76
CA LEU A 22 1.99 -0.06 0.01
C LEU A 22 2.76 1.25 0.18
N LEU A 23 3.13 1.53 1.42
CA LEU A 23 3.88 2.70 1.83
C LEU A 23 5.28 2.25 2.27
N SER A 24 6.32 2.98 1.88
CA SER A 24 7.64 2.76 2.46
C SER A 24 7.66 3.10 3.96
N GLN A 25 8.60 2.53 4.72
CA GLN A 25 8.71 2.76 6.16
C GLN A 25 8.90 4.24 6.52
N ASP A 26 9.57 5.00 5.66
CA ASP A 26 9.87 6.43 5.78
C ASP A 26 8.83 7.33 5.08
N CYS A 27 7.71 6.76 4.62
CA CYS A 27 6.64 7.52 4.00
C CYS A 27 6.09 8.58 4.98
N PRO A 28 6.01 9.86 4.60
CA PRO A 28 5.48 10.90 5.47
C PRO A 28 4.03 10.62 5.90
N GLU A 29 3.72 10.80 7.19
CA GLU A 29 2.36 10.56 7.74
C GLU A 29 1.27 11.35 6.99
N ARG A 30 1.57 12.58 6.57
CA ARG A 30 0.66 13.40 5.77
C ARG A 30 0.31 12.74 4.41
N LEU A 31 1.24 11.98 3.83
CA LEU A 31 1.01 11.26 2.58
C LEU A 31 0.23 9.96 2.83
N ALA A 32 0.55 9.22 3.89
CA ALA A 32 -0.21 8.04 4.31
C ALA A 32 -1.68 8.38 4.54
N ALA A 33 -1.96 9.40 5.36
CA ALA A 33 -3.31 9.87 5.67
C ALA A 33 -4.09 10.29 4.41
N LYS A 34 -3.43 10.91 3.42
CA LYS A 34 -4.06 11.24 2.14
C LYS A 34 -4.52 10.00 1.38
N MET A 35 -3.75 8.92 1.39
CA MET A 35 -4.13 7.69 0.69
C MET A 35 -5.31 7.00 1.39
N SER A 36 -5.30 6.94 2.73
CA SER A 36 -6.43 6.41 3.49
C SER A 36 -7.70 7.24 3.29
N ALA A 37 -7.59 8.58 3.24
CA ALA A 37 -8.72 9.48 2.97
C ALA A 37 -9.30 9.33 1.55
N LEU A 38 -8.54 8.77 0.60
CA LEU A 38 -9.04 8.40 -0.73
C LEU A 38 -9.75 7.04 -0.75
N GLY A 39 -9.92 6.39 0.41
CA GLY A 39 -10.55 5.08 0.53
C GLY A 39 -9.62 3.91 0.22
N CYS A 40 -8.30 4.13 0.15
CA CYS A 40 -7.33 3.06 -0.06
C CYS A 40 -7.06 2.30 1.24
N VAL A 41 -6.88 0.98 1.14
CA VAL A 41 -6.28 0.19 2.21
C VAL A 41 -4.78 0.36 2.16
N THR A 42 -4.25 1.06 3.17
CA THR A 42 -2.83 1.40 3.25
C THR A 42 -2.09 0.45 4.19
N HIS A 43 -0.90 0.01 3.79
CA HIS A 43 -0.01 -0.75 4.65
C HIS A 43 1.42 -0.24 4.54
N ARG A 44 2.11 -0.09 5.67
CA ARG A 44 3.48 0.40 5.75
C ARG A 44 4.45 -0.77 5.83
N LEU A 45 5.36 -0.87 4.87
CA LEU A 45 6.36 -1.93 4.77
C LEU A 45 7.48 -1.69 5.80
N ALA A 46 7.56 -2.51 6.83
CA ALA A 46 8.64 -2.44 7.81
C ALA A 46 9.99 -2.78 7.17
N GLY A 47 11.04 -2.01 7.47
CA GLY A 47 12.40 -2.25 6.95
C GLY A 47 12.65 -1.78 5.51
N VAL A 48 11.62 -1.33 4.78
CA VAL A 48 11.74 -0.95 3.36
C VAL A 48 11.62 0.57 3.21
N SER A 49 12.73 1.26 2.93
CA SER A 49 12.72 2.71 2.67
C SER A 49 12.16 3.06 1.29
N GLY A 50 11.87 4.34 1.06
CA GLY A 50 11.44 4.82 -0.24
C GLY A 50 12.53 4.64 -1.32
N ALA A 51 13.81 4.66 -0.91
CA ALA A 51 14.92 4.37 -1.81
C ALA A 51 14.93 2.88 -2.21
N ASP A 52 14.75 1.97 -1.26
CA ASP A 52 14.67 0.52 -1.53
C ASP A 52 13.49 0.19 -2.44
N LEU A 53 12.33 0.78 -2.14
CA LEU A 53 11.12 0.60 -2.93
C LEU A 53 11.29 1.16 -4.36
N GLY A 54 11.96 2.31 -4.50
CA GLY A 54 12.31 2.88 -5.79
C GLY A 54 13.25 1.98 -6.59
N LEU A 55 14.30 1.45 -5.96
CA LEU A 55 15.26 0.53 -6.57
C LEU A 55 14.57 -0.73 -7.09
N ALA A 56 13.69 -1.35 -6.28
CA ALA A 56 12.92 -2.53 -6.66
C ALA A 56 12.01 -2.28 -7.90
N LEU A 57 11.59 -1.04 -8.10
CA LEU A 57 10.76 -0.61 -9.23
C LEU A 57 11.57 -0.07 -10.42
N GLY A 58 12.91 -0.09 -10.36
CA GLY A 58 13.76 0.50 -11.40
C GLY A 58 13.59 2.01 -11.54
N SER A 59 13.34 2.71 -10.42
CA SER A 59 13.03 4.13 -10.36
C SER A 59 13.87 4.85 -9.29
N ARG A 60 13.85 6.19 -9.31
CA ARG A 60 14.21 6.99 -8.13
C ARG A 60 13.30 6.65 -6.94
N ALA A 61 13.66 7.11 -5.75
CA ALA A 61 12.90 6.88 -4.51
C ALA A 61 11.38 7.04 -4.68
N VAL A 62 10.63 6.06 -4.18
CA VAL A 62 9.17 5.95 -4.25
C VAL A 62 8.64 5.64 -2.86
N ASN A 63 7.73 6.48 -2.35
CA ASN A 63 7.13 6.24 -1.03
C ASN A 63 5.78 5.51 -1.08
N VAL A 64 5.17 5.39 -2.27
CA VAL A 64 3.80 4.92 -2.44
C VAL A 64 3.68 4.09 -3.72
N VAL A 65 3.12 2.89 -3.59
CA VAL A 65 2.78 1.98 -4.70
C VAL A 65 1.35 1.50 -4.49
N ALA A 66 0.54 1.51 -5.54
CA ALA A 66 -0.86 1.15 -5.49
C ALA A 66 -1.20 0.02 -6.47
N PHE A 67 -2.09 -0.87 -6.02
CA PHE A 67 -2.62 -1.99 -6.79
C PHE A 67 -4.14 -1.97 -6.70
N PRO A 68 -4.87 -2.04 -7.81
CA PRO A 68 -6.31 -2.22 -7.73
C PRO A 68 -6.57 -3.62 -7.16
N ALA A 69 -7.52 -3.73 -6.23
CA ALA A 69 -7.88 -5.00 -5.59
C ALA A 69 -8.52 -6.00 -6.57
N SER A 70 -8.84 -5.60 -7.80
CA SER A 70 -9.27 -6.50 -8.87
C SER A 70 -8.10 -7.18 -9.59
N ASP A 71 -6.88 -6.64 -9.50
CA ASP A 71 -5.68 -7.21 -10.11
C ASP A 71 -5.20 -8.45 -9.31
N PRO A 72 -4.70 -9.51 -9.96
CA PRO A 72 -4.21 -10.70 -9.27
C PRO A 72 -3.19 -10.40 -8.16
N MET A 73 -2.25 -9.49 -8.41
CA MET A 73 -1.24 -9.10 -7.43
C MET A 73 -1.87 -8.26 -6.31
N GLY A 74 -2.77 -7.34 -6.66
CA GLY A 74 -3.54 -6.57 -5.67
C GLY A 74 -4.33 -7.46 -4.72
N ARG A 75 -5.00 -8.50 -5.24
CA ARG A 75 -5.72 -9.50 -4.43
C ARG A 75 -4.79 -10.29 -3.53
N SER A 76 -3.65 -10.76 -4.04
CA SER A 76 -2.67 -11.50 -3.24
C SER A 76 -2.15 -10.66 -2.08
N ILE A 77 -1.77 -9.39 -2.34
CA ILE A 77 -1.32 -8.47 -1.29
C ILE A 77 -2.45 -8.22 -0.29
N TRP A 78 -3.66 -7.90 -0.77
CA TRP A 78 -4.81 -7.70 0.11
C TRP A 78 -5.07 -8.91 1.02
N GLY A 79 -4.98 -10.12 0.47
CA GLY A 79 -5.14 -11.37 1.22
C GLY A 79 -4.08 -11.56 2.30
N LEU A 80 -2.81 -11.26 2.00
CA LEU A 80 -1.73 -11.31 2.98
C LEU A 80 -1.96 -10.32 4.14
N LEU A 81 -2.36 -9.09 3.81
CA LEU A 81 -2.63 -8.04 4.81
C LEU A 81 -3.83 -8.37 5.71
N LYS A 82 -4.87 -9.01 5.16
CA LYS A 82 -6.00 -9.51 5.95
C LYS A 82 -5.61 -10.72 6.80
N GLY A 83 -4.83 -11.65 6.25
CA GLY A 83 -4.35 -12.83 6.99
C GLY A 83 -3.44 -12.48 8.17
N GLU A 84 -2.63 -11.42 8.05
CA GLU A 84 -1.83 -10.90 9.18
C GLU A 84 -2.70 -10.27 10.28
N SER A 85 -3.88 -9.75 9.94
CA SER A 85 -4.82 -9.20 10.93
C SER A 85 -5.52 -10.31 11.73
N ASP A 86 -5.85 -11.44 11.08
CA ASP A 86 -6.51 -12.58 11.73
C ASP A 86 -5.55 -13.40 12.62
N GLY A 87 -4.24 -13.39 12.32
CA GLY A 87 -3.21 -14.07 13.11
C GLY A 87 -2.89 -13.41 14.47
N LEU A 88 -3.30 -12.16 14.68
CA LEU A 88 -3.08 -11.41 15.93
C LEU A 88 -4.23 -11.55 16.94
N GLU A 89 -5.38 -12.13 16.56
CA GLU A 89 -6.51 -12.36 17.47
C GLU A 89 -6.50 -13.73 18.17
N GLN A 90 -5.57 -14.64 17.83
CA GLN A 90 -5.50 -15.97 18.46
C GLN A 90 -4.58 -16.08 19.69
N ASP A 91 -3.84 -15.02 20.07
CA ASP A 91 -2.94 -15.03 21.24
C ASP A 91 -3.51 -14.26 22.45
N LYS A 92 -4.83 -14.35 22.67
CA LYS A 92 -5.51 -13.90 23.90
C LYS A 92 -6.55 -14.91 24.40
N GLY A 93 -6.28 -16.19 24.20
CA GLY A 93 -7.11 -17.29 24.67
C GLY A 93 -6.32 -18.28 25.52
N ILE A 94 -6.42 -18.09 26.85
CA ILE A 94 -6.06 -19.00 27.97
C ILE A 94 -4.65 -18.84 28.53
#